data_AF-A0AAV3X5Y5-F1
#
_entry.id   AF-A0AAV3X5Y5-F1
#
_cell.length_a   1.000
_cell.length_b   1.000
_cell.length_c   1.000
_cell.angle_alpha   90.00
_cell.angle_beta   90.00
_cell.angle_gamma   90.00
#
_symmetry.space_group_name_H-M   'P 1'
#
loop_
_entity.id
_entity.type
_entity.pdbx_description
1 polymer ?
#
loop_
_entity_poly.entity_id
_entity_poly.type
_entity_poly.pdbx_seq_one_letter_code
_entity_poly.pdbx_strand_id
1 'polypeptide(L)'
;MGILDAIQGNLVYLDVNIWIYALEGYPAYIQDLTQLFQSIDQGNLTAVTSELSLAEALVKPIQNQDLAQQTTYKQFIRTSQNLSVIPVNRDVLIEAARLRATVNIKLPDAIHAATALLTQCTTFLTNDQSFSQVPGLSVVLLSQISSPSA
;
A
#
# COMPACT_ATOMS: atom_id res chain seq x y z
N MET A 1 8.37 -15.48 10.72
CA MET A 1 8.45 -15.46 9.25
C MET A 1 8.60 -14.00 8.88
N GLY A 2 9.58 -13.60 8.08
CA GLY A 2 9.82 -12.18 7.80
C GLY A 2 8.86 -11.65 6.73
N ILE A 3 8.75 -10.33 6.61
CA ILE A 3 7.91 -9.70 5.56
C ILE A 3 8.25 -10.16 4.15
N LEU A 4 9.53 -10.38 3.86
CA LEU A 4 9.98 -10.81 2.54
C LEU A 4 9.55 -12.25 2.21
N ASP A 5 9.45 -13.12 3.22
CA ASP A 5 9.01 -14.51 3.04
C ASP A 5 7.49 -14.60 2.76
N ALA A 6 6.73 -13.59 3.21
CA ALA A 6 5.28 -13.53 3.03
C ALA A 6 4.88 -12.95 1.67
N ILE A 7 5.77 -12.19 1.02
CA ILE A 7 5.53 -11.63 -0.30
C ILE A 7 5.69 -12.71 -1.36
N GLN A 8 4.63 -12.92 -2.13
CA GLN A 8 4.65 -13.79 -3.29
C GLN A 8 5.08 -12.98 -4.52
N GLY A 9 6.02 -13.50 -5.30
CA GLY A 9 6.53 -12.82 -6.51
C GLY A 9 7.37 -11.58 -6.17
N ASN A 10 7.46 -10.65 -7.13
CA ASN A 10 8.29 -9.45 -7.01
C ASN A 10 7.50 -8.13 -7.12
N LEU A 11 6.19 -8.16 -7.35
CA LEU A 11 5.37 -6.96 -7.56
C LEU A 11 4.35 -6.81 -6.41
N VAL A 12 4.64 -5.90 -5.49
CA VAL A 12 3.84 -5.72 -4.27
C VAL A 12 3.04 -4.41 -4.33
N TYR A 13 1.74 -4.48 -4.06
CA TYR A 13 0.92 -3.30 -3.84
C TYR A 13 1.03 -2.85 -2.38
N LEU A 14 1.29 -1.57 -2.16
CA LEU A 14 1.37 -0.95 -0.84
C LEU A 14 0.10 -0.12 -0.60
N ASP A 15 -0.67 -0.51 0.41
CA ASP A 15 -1.79 0.28 0.92
C ASP A 15 -1.31 1.54 1.66
N VAL A 16 -2.18 2.53 1.87
CA VAL A 16 -1.84 3.79 2.55
C VAL A 16 -1.33 3.57 3.97
N ASN A 17 -1.87 2.59 4.69
CA ASN A 17 -1.43 2.29 6.05
C ASN A 17 0.06 1.89 6.11
N ILE A 18 0.58 1.22 5.08
CA ILE A 18 1.99 0.83 4.99
C ILE A 18 2.89 2.07 4.91
N TRP A 19 2.50 3.05 4.10
CA TRP A 19 3.18 4.34 4.00
C TRP A 19 3.19 5.08 5.34
N ILE A 20 2.03 5.14 6.00
CA ILE A 20 1.89 5.79 7.31
C ILE A 20 2.81 5.13 8.33
N TYR A 21 2.78 3.81 8.45
CA TYR A 21 3.60 3.09 9.43
C TYR A 21 5.09 3.26 9.19
N ALA A 22 5.52 3.26 7.93
CA ALA A 22 6.92 3.42 7.57
C ALA A 22 7.45 4.83 7.86
N LEU A 23 6.71 5.84 7.41
CA LEU A 23 7.15 7.24 7.47
C LEU A 23 6.99 7.86 8.87
N GLU A 24 6.05 7.36 9.66
CA GLU A 24 5.86 7.79 11.06
C GLU A 24 6.62 6.92 12.07
N GLY A 25 7.30 5.86 11.62
CA GLY A 25 8.21 5.08 12.46
C GLY A 25 7.52 4.21 13.50
N TYR A 26 6.42 3.54 13.15
CA TYR A 26 5.66 2.70 14.09
C TYR A 26 6.53 1.54 14.61
N PRO A 27 6.82 1.46 15.93
CA PRO A 27 7.81 0.52 16.46
C PRO A 27 7.53 -0.95 16.17
N ALA A 28 6.24 -1.33 16.15
CA ALA A 28 5.82 -2.70 15.86
C ALA A 28 6.17 -3.16 14.44
N TYR A 29 6.37 -2.23 13.50
CA TYR A 29 6.51 -2.53 12.08
C TYR A 29 7.83 -2.04 11.48
N ILE A 30 8.61 -1.24 12.21
CA ILE A 30 9.77 -0.54 11.65
C ILE A 30 10.83 -1.50 11.10
N GLN A 31 11.05 -2.65 11.75
CA GLN A 31 12.03 -3.63 11.30
C GLN A 31 11.62 -4.26 9.97
N ASP A 32 10.39 -4.76 9.87
CA ASP A 32 9.85 -5.36 8.66
C ASP A 32 9.79 -4.34 7.51
N LEU A 33 9.26 -3.14 7.78
CA LEU A 33 9.16 -2.09 6.77
C LEU A 33 10.54 -1.62 6.30
N THR A 34 11.54 -1.56 7.17
CA THR A 34 12.93 -1.28 6.76
C THR A 34 13.44 -2.33 5.78
N GLN A 35 13.22 -3.62 6.05
CA GLN A 35 13.61 -4.71 5.14
C GLN A 35 12.87 -4.64 3.81
N LEU A 36 11.57 -4.34 3.83
CA LEU A 36 10.75 -4.17 2.64
C LEU A 36 11.28 -3.05 1.73
N PHE A 37 11.47 -1.84 2.28
CA PHE A 37 11.92 -0.70 1.49
C PHE A 37 13.36 -0.86 1.02
N GLN A 38 14.26 -1.48 1.82
CA GLN A 38 15.60 -1.83 1.35
C GLN A 38 15.56 -2.80 0.15
N SER A 39 14.66 -3.78 0.18
CA SER A 39 14.48 -4.73 -0.93
C SER A 39 13.96 -4.05 -2.20
N ILE A 40 13.06 -3.07 -2.04
CA ILE A 40 12.57 -2.22 -3.14
C ILE A 40 13.72 -1.35 -3.69
N ASP A 41 14.50 -0.69 -2.83
CA ASP A 41 15.62 0.16 -3.25
C ASP A 41 16.70 -0.62 -4.01
N GLN A 42 16.95 -1.87 -3.59
CA GLN A 42 17.89 -2.78 -4.26
C GLN A 42 17.36 -3.37 -5.58
N GLY A 43 16.08 -3.16 -5.90
CA GLY A 43 15.43 -3.70 -7.11
C GLY A 43 15.06 -5.18 -7.01
N ASN A 44 15.09 -5.77 -5.81
CA ASN A 44 14.62 -7.14 -5.59
C ASN A 44 13.08 -7.21 -5.60
N LEU A 45 12.42 -6.11 -5.22
CA LEU A 45 10.98 -5.92 -5.30
C LEU A 45 10.65 -4.66 -6.10
N THR A 46 9.51 -4.67 -6.77
CA THR A 46 8.87 -3.48 -7.34
C THR A 46 7.59 -3.21 -6.55
N ALA A 47 7.47 -1.99 -6.03
CA ALA A 47 6.28 -1.53 -5.34
C ALA A 47 5.32 -0.84 -6.30
N VAL A 48 4.03 -0.98 -6.02
CA VAL A 48 2.94 -0.25 -6.68
C VAL A 48 2.06 0.35 -5.61
N THR A 49 1.53 1.54 -5.84
CA THR A 49 0.47 2.13 -5.02
C THR A 49 -0.40 3.03 -5.88
N SER A 50 -1.54 3.48 -5.38
CA SER A 50 -2.39 4.44 -6.10
C SER A 50 -2.02 5.88 -5.73
N GLU A 51 -2.19 6.81 -6.67
CA GLU A 51 -2.20 8.26 -6.35
C GLU A 51 -3.22 8.61 -5.24
N LEU A 52 -4.25 7.78 -5.05
CA LEU A 52 -5.20 7.91 -3.95
C LEU A 52 -4.50 7.87 -2.57
N SER A 53 -3.45 7.06 -2.40
CA SER A 53 -2.69 6.97 -1.15
C SER A 53 -2.13 8.32 -0.70
N LEU A 54 -1.73 9.18 -1.65
CA LEU A 54 -1.23 10.51 -1.33
C LEU A 54 -2.34 11.39 -0.73
N ALA A 55 -3.53 11.36 -1.31
CA ALA A 55 -4.67 12.12 -0.80
C ALA A 55 -5.06 11.68 0.62
N GLU A 56 -5.08 10.37 0.88
CA GLU A 56 -5.41 9.80 2.18
C GLU A 56 -4.35 10.11 3.25
N ALA A 57 -3.07 9.95 2.91
CA ALA A 57 -1.96 10.21 3.84
C ALA A 57 -1.87 11.70 4.24
N LEU A 58 -2.24 12.62 3.35
CA LEU A 58 -2.13 14.07 3.60
C LEU A 58 -3.23 14.64 4.50
N VAL A 59 -4.33 13.93 4.76
CA VAL A 59 -5.47 14.47 5.52
C VAL A 59 -5.05 14.96 6.92
N LYS A 60 -4.42 14.09 7.73
CA LYS A 60 -3.99 14.43 9.10
C LYS A 60 -2.90 15.53 9.12
N PRO A 61 -1.82 15.43 8.32
CA PRO A 61 -0.82 16.49 8.22
C PRO A 61 -1.40 17.87 7.87
N ILE A 62 -2.38 17.93 6.97
CA ILE A 62 -3.04 19.18 6.57
C ILE A 62 -3.90 19.73 7.73
N GLN A 63 -4.69 18.87 8.37
CA GLN A 63 -5.50 19.26 9.53
C GLN A 63 -4.65 19.83 10.67
N ASN A 64 -3.47 19.25 10.89
CA ASN A 64 -2.54 19.65 11.94
C ASN A 64 -1.59 20.79 11.52
N GLN A 65 -1.68 21.28 10.28
CA GLN A 65 -0.74 22.24 9.70
C GLN A 65 0.74 21.80 9.76
N ASP A 66 0.98 20.48 9.79
CA ASP A 66 2.32 19.90 9.81
C ASP A 66 2.92 19.89 8.40
N LEU A 67 3.60 20.99 8.05
CA LEU A 67 4.22 21.16 6.73
C LEU A 67 5.39 20.18 6.50
N ALA A 68 6.07 19.76 7.56
CA ALA A 68 7.18 18.81 7.46
C ALA A 68 6.64 17.44 7.05
N GLN A 69 5.60 16.94 7.72
CA GLN A 69 4.99 15.65 7.40
C GLN A 69 4.30 15.66 6.02
N GLN A 70 3.66 16.77 5.63
CA GLN A 70 3.13 16.95 4.28
C GLN A 70 4.23 16.82 3.21
N THR A 71 5.40 17.40 3.47
CA THR A 71 6.55 17.35 2.55
C THR A 71 7.09 15.93 2.45
N THR A 72 7.23 15.23 3.58
CA THR A 72 7.63 13.82 3.64
C THR A 72 6.72 12.95 2.76
N TYR A 73 5.40 12.99 2.94
CA TYR A 73 4.49 12.17 2.14
C TYR A 73 4.58 12.46 0.63
N LYS A 74 4.66 13.74 0.24
CA LYS A 74 4.82 14.13 -1.18
C LYS A 74 6.14 13.68 -1.80
N GLN A 75 7.20 13.61 -0.99
CA GLN A 75 8.52 13.18 -1.46
C GLN A 75 8.58 11.67 -1.67
N PHE A 76 8.00 10.89 -0.75
CA PHE A 76 8.10 9.42 -0.75
C PHE A 76 7.00 8.73 -1.57
N ILE A 77 5.77 9.26 -1.60
CA ILE A 77 4.68 8.73 -2.44
C ILE A 77 4.79 9.39 -3.82
N ARG A 78 5.81 9.00 -4.59
CA ARG A 78 6.05 9.47 -5.96
C ARG A 78 6.74 8.38 -6.77
N THR A 79 6.36 8.24 -8.04
CA THR A 79 6.99 7.27 -8.95
C THR A 79 8.52 7.45 -9.00
N SER A 80 9.22 6.33 -8.85
CA SER A 80 10.68 6.19 -8.88
C SER A 80 11.07 4.88 -9.60
N GLN A 81 12.34 4.49 -9.56
CA GLN A 81 12.84 3.33 -10.32
C GLN A 81 12.11 2.01 -9.99
N ASN A 82 11.87 1.75 -8.70
CA ASN A 82 11.26 0.50 -8.21
C ASN A 82 9.91 0.76 -7.51
N LEU A 83 9.31 1.93 -7.70
CA LEU A 83 8.00 2.30 -7.18
C LEU A 83 7.16 2.96 -8.27
N SER A 84 6.01 2.37 -8.58
CA SER A 84 5.01 2.97 -9.47
C SER A 84 3.83 3.52 -8.67
N VAL A 85 3.59 4.82 -8.77
CA VAL A 85 2.37 5.46 -8.23
C VAL A 85 1.39 5.63 -9.39
N ILE A 86 0.28 4.89 -9.33
CA ILE A 86 -0.64 4.73 -10.44
C ILE A 86 -1.77 5.77 -10.36
N PRO A 87 -2.02 6.54 -11.44
CA PRO A 87 -3.12 7.49 -11.45
C PRO A 87 -4.47 6.79 -11.40
N VAL A 88 -5.43 7.40 -10.70
CA VAL A 88 -6.83 6.95 -10.69
C VAL A 88 -7.49 7.35 -12.02
N ASN A 89 -7.22 6.56 -13.06
CA ASN A 89 -7.72 6.78 -14.41
C ASN A 89 -9.09 6.11 -14.63
N ARG A 90 -9.64 6.22 -15.84
CA ARG A 90 -10.96 5.67 -16.18
C ARG A 90 -11.04 4.15 -15.99
N ASP A 91 -9.98 3.42 -16.32
CA ASP A 91 -9.97 1.95 -16.21
C ASP A 91 -10.01 1.53 -14.75
N VAL A 92 -9.22 2.19 -13.89
CA VAL A 92 -9.25 1.99 -12.43
C VAL A 92 -10.65 2.28 -11.88
N LEU A 93 -11.30 3.36 -12.30
CA LEU A 93 -12.64 3.72 -11.83
C LEU A 93 -13.72 2.72 -12.26
N ILE A 94 -13.66 2.22 -13.49
CA ILE A 94 -14.58 1.20 -14.00
C ILE A 94 -14.40 -0.11 -13.24
N GLU A 95 -13.15 -0.53 -13.03
CA GLU A 95 -12.86 -1.77 -12.30
C GLU A 95 -13.23 -1.64 -10.81
N ALA A 96 -12.97 -0.50 -10.18
CA ALA A 96 -13.43 -0.24 -8.81
C ALA A 96 -14.96 -0.32 -8.68
N ALA A 97 -15.70 0.20 -9.67
CA ALA A 97 -17.16 0.08 -9.71
C ALA A 97 -17.60 -1.39 -9.88
N ARG A 98 -16.91 -2.17 -10.72
CA ARG A 98 -17.17 -3.61 -10.90
C ARG A 98 -16.96 -4.37 -9.58
N LEU A 99 -15.84 -4.14 -8.90
CA LEU A 99 -15.55 -4.78 -7.61
C LEU A 99 -16.64 -4.44 -6.59
N ARG A 100 -17.06 -3.19 -6.49
CA ARG A 100 -18.13 -2.79 -5.55
C ARG A 100 -19.50 -3.38 -5.85
N ALA A 101 -19.75 -3.78 -7.09
CA ALA A 101 -20.97 -4.47 -7.44
C ALA A 101 -21.00 -5.92 -6.94
N THR A 102 -19.84 -6.51 -6.65
CA THR A 102 -19.69 -7.93 -6.27
C THR A 102 -19.23 -8.13 -4.82
N VAL A 103 -18.50 -7.17 -4.26
CA VAL A 103 -18.02 -7.18 -2.87
C VAL A 103 -18.40 -5.90 -2.12
N ASN A 104 -18.66 -6.03 -0.82
CA ASN A 104 -19.06 -4.90 0.01
C ASN A 104 -17.83 -4.15 0.57
N ILE A 105 -17.26 -3.28 -0.25
CA ILE A 105 -16.12 -2.40 0.11
C ILE A 105 -16.42 -0.94 -0.26
N LYS A 106 -15.71 -0.01 0.40
CA LYS A 106 -15.86 1.42 0.11
C LYS A 106 -15.17 1.77 -1.22
N LEU A 107 -15.50 2.94 -1.78
CA LEU A 107 -14.89 3.39 -3.04
C LEU A 107 -13.37 3.54 -2.96
N PRO A 108 -12.78 4.12 -1.90
CA PRO A 108 -11.32 4.16 -1.77
C PRO A 108 -10.70 2.76 -1.83
N ASP A 109 -11.14 1.85 -0.96
CA ASP A 109 -10.67 0.46 -0.93
C ASP A 109 -10.80 -0.22 -2.31
N ALA A 110 -11.92 -0.01 -3.00
CA ALA A 110 -12.13 -0.52 -4.35
C ALA A 110 -11.14 0.04 -5.38
N ILE A 111 -10.74 1.31 -5.24
CA ILE A 111 -9.70 1.93 -6.09
C ILE A 111 -8.34 1.29 -5.81
N HIS A 112 -7.98 1.06 -4.55
CA HIS A 112 -6.72 0.35 -4.23
C HIS A 112 -6.72 -1.06 -4.81
N ALA A 113 -7.81 -1.81 -4.58
CA ALA A 113 -7.97 -3.16 -5.08
C ALA A 113 -7.92 -3.22 -6.62
N ALA A 114 -8.68 -2.35 -7.30
CA ALA A 114 -8.68 -2.26 -8.75
C ALA A 114 -7.31 -1.89 -9.30
N THR A 115 -6.61 -0.96 -8.66
CA THR A 115 -5.24 -0.59 -9.06
C THR A 115 -4.32 -1.80 -8.99
N ALA A 116 -4.30 -2.50 -7.86
CA ALA A 116 -3.46 -3.68 -7.65
C ALA A 116 -3.76 -4.81 -8.66
N LEU A 117 -5.04 -5.06 -8.96
CA LEU A 117 -5.46 -6.07 -9.94
C LEU A 117 -5.05 -5.69 -11.37
N LEU A 118 -5.28 -4.43 -11.78
CA LEU A 118 -4.94 -3.96 -13.12
C LEU A 118 -3.42 -3.91 -13.35
N THR A 119 -2.63 -3.67 -12.32
CA THR A 119 -1.17 -3.76 -12.38
C THR A 119 -0.64 -5.17 -12.13
N GLN A 120 -1.52 -6.15 -11.91
CA GLN A 120 -1.17 -7.56 -11.70
C GLN A 120 -0.20 -7.76 -10.51
N CYS A 121 -0.39 -6.98 -9.43
CA CYS A 121 0.39 -7.14 -8.22
C CYS A 121 0.19 -8.56 -7.65
N THR A 122 1.30 -9.22 -7.35
CA THR A 122 1.30 -10.59 -6.83
C THR A 122 1.03 -10.64 -5.34
N THR A 123 1.19 -9.52 -4.63
CA THR A 123 0.86 -9.38 -3.21
C THR A 123 0.23 -8.01 -2.96
N PHE A 124 -0.81 -7.96 -2.13
CA PHE A 124 -1.42 -6.74 -1.61
C PHE A 124 -1.10 -6.63 -0.11
N LEU A 125 -0.19 -5.72 0.25
CA LEU A 125 0.25 -5.51 1.62
C LEU A 125 -0.58 -4.41 2.30
N THR A 126 -1.25 -4.76 3.39
CA THR A 126 -2.13 -3.87 4.17
C THR A 126 -2.22 -4.32 5.62
N ASN A 127 -2.92 -3.55 6.47
CA ASN A 127 -3.44 -4.00 7.77
C ASN A 127 -4.98 -3.97 7.82
N ASP A 128 -5.66 -3.78 6.69
CA ASP A 128 -7.12 -3.87 6.60
C ASP A 128 -7.55 -5.26 6.11
N GLN A 129 -8.25 -6.00 6.99
CA GLN A 129 -8.78 -7.33 6.70
C GLN A 129 -9.92 -7.31 5.65
N SER A 130 -10.51 -6.15 5.39
CA SER A 130 -11.60 -5.98 4.43
C SER A 130 -11.18 -6.28 2.99
N PHE A 131 -9.87 -6.32 2.68
CA PHE A 131 -9.38 -6.69 1.35
C PHE A 131 -9.39 -8.20 1.10
N SER A 132 -9.42 -9.05 2.14
CA SER A 132 -9.39 -10.52 1.98
C SER A 132 -10.64 -11.09 1.30
N GLN A 133 -11.74 -10.32 1.23
CA GLN A 133 -12.95 -10.69 0.47
C GLN A 133 -12.86 -10.35 -1.02
N VAL A 134 -11.83 -9.63 -1.49
CA VAL A 134 -11.69 -9.22 -2.89
C VAL A 134 -11.13 -10.39 -3.72
N PRO A 135 -11.87 -10.89 -4.73
CA PRO A 135 -11.39 -11.98 -5.57
C PRO A 135 -10.13 -11.59 -6.35
N GLY A 136 -9.15 -12.50 -6.41
CA GLY A 136 -7.92 -12.33 -7.19
C GLY A 136 -6.81 -11.53 -6.49
N LEU A 137 -7.07 -10.96 -5.31
CA LEU A 137 -6.00 -10.36 -4.50
C LEU A 137 -5.38 -11.37 -3.55
N SER A 138 -4.04 -11.46 -3.58
CA SER A 138 -3.27 -12.17 -2.56
C SER A 138 -2.94 -11.20 -1.42
N VAL A 139 -3.78 -11.18 -0.39
CA VAL A 139 -3.66 -10.22 0.71
C VAL A 139 -2.70 -10.72 1.77
N VAL A 140 -1.75 -9.85 2.16
CA VAL A 140 -0.82 -10.07 3.25
C VAL A 140 -1.03 -8.99 4.30
N LEU A 141 -1.33 -9.43 5.53
CA LEU A 141 -1.54 -8.53 6.66
C LEU A 141 -0.23 -8.33 7.40
N LEU A 142 0.28 -7.09 7.39
CA LEU A 142 1.55 -6.74 8.04
C LEU A 142 1.53 -7.14 9.53
N SER A 143 0.41 -6.92 10.23
CA SER A 143 0.21 -7.26 11.64
C SER A 143 0.27 -8.75 11.94
N GLN A 144 0.12 -9.63 10.94
CA GLN A 144 0.22 -11.08 11.11
C GLN A 144 1.64 -11.60 10.84
N ILE A 145 2.50 -10.78 10.23
CA ILE A 145 3.90 -11.11 9.96
C ILE A 145 4.80 -10.58 11.06
N SER A 146 4.51 -9.37 11.52
CA SER A 146 5.31 -8.70 12.54
C SER A 146 5.25 -9.49 13.84
N SER A 147 6.40 -10.00 14.24
CA SER A 147 6.55 -10.63 15.56
C SER A 147 6.32 -9.55 16.61
N PRO A 148 5.52 -9.78 17.67
CA PRO A 148 5.40 -8.83 18.75
C PRO A 148 6.80 -8.57 19.28
N SER A 149 7.26 -7.32 19.16
CA SER A 149 8.47 -6.84 19.81
C SER A 149 8.33 -7.15 21.31
N ALA A 150 9.19 -8.05 21.79
CA ALA A 150 9.28 -8.45 23.19
C ALA A 150 9.62 -7.27 24.11
#